data_AF-A0A927B5V5-F1
#
_entry.id   AF-A0A927B5V5-F1
#
_cell.length_a   1.000
_cell.length_b   1.000
_cell.length_c   1.000
_cell.angle_alpha   90.00
_cell.angle_beta   90.00
_cell.angle_gamma   90.00
#
_symmetry.space_group_name_H-M   'P 1'
#
loop_
_entity.id
_entity.type
_entity.pdbx_description
1 polymer ?
#
loop_
_entity_poly.entity_id
_entity_poly.type
_entity_poly.pdbx_seq_one_letter_code
_entity_poly.pdbx_strand_id
1 'polypeptide(L)' 'MRQQPNTSIEQFTIGYKALLDTEWIDDPANPIDHIKGFIGQGETIWLHPDHSGIGPVWQQARLVDKTLRFVHLHDFKKIA' A
#
# COMPACT_ATOMS: atom_id res chain seq x y z
N MET A 1 -10.71 22.07 -2.32
CA MET A 1 -10.97 20.65 -2.02
C MET A 1 -10.14 19.84 -3.00
N ARG A 2 -9.03 19.22 -2.57
CA ARG A 2 -8.24 18.36 -3.46
C ARG A 2 -9.03 17.07 -3.62
N GLN A 3 -9.75 16.94 -4.74
CA GLN A 3 -10.35 15.68 -5.11
C GLN A 3 -9.20 14.71 -5.39
N GLN A 4 -8.96 13.78 -4.46
CA GLN A 4 -8.21 12.57 -4.81
C GLN A 4 -8.98 11.94 -5.97
N PRO A 5 -8.36 11.75 -7.15
CA PRO A 5 -9.05 11.14 -8.27
C PRO A 5 -9.56 9.78 -7.80
N ASN A 6 -10.83 9.49 -8.07
CA ASN A 6 -11.46 8.19 -7.89
C ASN A 6 -10.61 7.14 -8.64
N THR A 7 -9.54 6.66 -8.01
CA THR A 7 -8.74 5.54 -8.46
C THR A 7 -9.59 4.35 -8.07
N SER A 8 -10.46 3.95 -9.02
CA SER A 8 -11.41 2.86 -8.86
C SER A 8 -10.74 1.71 -8.14
N ILE A 9 -11.38 1.28 -7.06
CA ILE A 9 -10.98 0.16 -6.19
C ILE A 9 -10.61 -1.08 -7.03
N GLU A 10 -11.17 -1.20 -8.23
CA GLU A 10 -11.00 -2.29 -9.20
C GLU A 10 -9.58 -2.47 -9.76
N GLN A 11 -8.67 -1.50 -9.58
CA GLN A 11 -7.35 -1.60 -10.18
C GLN A 11 -6.30 -2.28 -9.27
N PHE A 12 -6.59 -2.51 -7.98
CA PHE A 12 -5.67 -3.18 -7.06
C PHE A 12 -5.89 -4.69 -7.08
N THR A 13 -5.29 -5.37 -8.07
CA THR A 13 -5.56 -6.80 -8.34
C THR A 13 -4.40 -7.72 -8.00
N ILE A 14 -3.18 -7.21 -7.82
CA ILE A 14 -2.03 -8.05 -7.52
C ILE A 14 -1.86 -8.21 -6.01
N GLY A 15 -2.05 -9.44 -5.53
CA GLY A 15 -1.87 -9.79 -4.13
C GLY A 15 -0.40 -9.89 -3.72
N TYR A 16 -0.08 -9.33 -2.56
CA TYR A 16 1.24 -9.39 -1.92
C TYR A 16 1.08 -9.74 -0.44
N LYS A 17 1.92 -10.64 0.07
CA LYS A 17 1.90 -11.09 1.46
C LYS A 17 3.05 -10.45 2.24
N ALA A 18 2.77 -9.91 3.42
CA ALA A 18 3.77 -9.39 4.32
C ALA A 18 4.71 -10.52 4.78
N LEU A 19 6.02 -10.31 4.63
CA LEU A 19 7.06 -11.25 5.06
C LEU A 19 7.37 -11.12 6.55
N LEU A 20 7.17 -9.94 7.11
CA LEU A 20 7.38 -9.55 8.50
C LEU A 20 6.32 -8.52 8.92
N ASP A 21 6.23 -8.22 10.21
CA ASP A 21 5.41 -7.11 10.71
C ASP A 21 5.97 -5.78 10.20
N THR A 22 5.19 -5.07 9.38
CA THR A 22 5.64 -3.83 8.72
C THR A 22 4.63 -2.71 8.92
N GLU A 23 5.08 -1.47 8.73
CA GLU A 23 4.26 -0.28 8.90
C GLU A 23 3.70 0.20 7.55
N TRP A 24 2.48 0.71 7.60
CA TRP A 24 1.92 1.53 6.52
C TRP A 24 1.82 2.98 6.97
N ILE A 25 1.83 3.91 6.03
CA ILE A 25 1.57 5.33 6.24
C ILE A 25 0.46 5.83 5.33
N ASP A 26 -0.18 6.94 5.68
CA ASP A 26 -1.28 7.54 4.92
C ASP A 26 -0.81 8.43 3.76
N ASP A 27 0.22 9.25 3.97
CA ASP A 27 0.83 10.08 2.92
C ASP A 27 2.34 10.30 3.15
N PRO A 28 3.25 9.70 2.34
CA PRO A 28 4.69 9.94 2.45
C PRO A 28 5.11 11.39 2.15
N ALA A 29 4.29 12.17 1.43
CA ALA A 29 4.65 13.50 0.98
C ALA A 29 4.27 14.62 1.98
N ASN A 30 3.49 14.32 3.03
CA ASN A 30 3.05 15.31 4.00
C ASN A 30 3.69 15.10 5.39
N PRO A 31 4.83 15.73 5.73
CA PRO A 31 5.60 15.43 6.95
C PRO A 31 4.95 15.83 8.28
N ILE A 32 3.78 16.48 8.29
CA ILE A 32 3.18 17.09 9.49
C ILE A 32 2.17 16.16 10.17
N ASP A 33 1.42 15.37 9.40
CA ASP A 33 0.39 14.45 9.90
C ASP A 33 0.60 13.09 9.25
N HIS A 34 1.48 12.27 9.83
CA HIS A 34 1.65 10.88 9.41
C HIS A 34 0.77 10.00 10.28
N ILE A 35 -0.34 9.54 9.73
CA ILE A 35 -1.06 8.42 10.35
C ILE A 35 -0.32 7.16 9.90
N LYS A 36 0.22 6.45 10.87
CA LYS A 36 0.82 5.13 10.66
C LYS A 36 0.01 4.04 11.32
N GLY A 37 0.10 2.85 10.76
CA GLY A 37 -0.43 1.63 11.35
C GLY A 37 0.43 0.43 10.99
N PHE A 38 0.01 -0.73 11.46
CA PHE A 38 0.74 -1.98 11.28
C PHE A 38 0.03 -2.92 10.32
N ILE A 39 0.83 -3.72 9.63
CA ILE A 39 0.46 -4.87 8.83
C ILE A 39 1.20 -6.04 9.46
N GLY A 40 0.45 -7.01 9.96
CA GLY A 40 1.00 -8.20 10.57
C GLY A 40 1.68 -9.10 9.54
N GLN A 41 2.70 -9.83 9.98
CA GLN A 41 3.32 -10.85 9.16
C GLN A 41 2.27 -11.81 8.61
N GLY A 42 2.29 -12.02 7.30
CA GLY A 42 1.38 -12.91 6.60
C GLY A 42 0.04 -12.27 6.20
N GLU A 43 -0.23 -11.02 6.56
CA GLU A 43 -1.37 -10.30 6.00
C GLU A 43 -1.16 -10.03 4.51
N THR A 44 -2.28 -9.85 3.80
CA THR A 44 -2.28 -9.61 2.35
C THR A 44 -2.68 -8.18 2.05
N ILE A 45 -1.94 -7.57 1.14
CA ILE A 45 -2.25 -6.28 0.53
C ILE A 45 -2.41 -6.45 -0.97
N TRP A 46 -3.04 -5.48 -1.61
CA TRP A 46 -3.22 -5.47 -3.06
C TRP A 46 -2.54 -4.24 -3.64
N LEU A 47 -1.73 -4.43 -4.68
CA LEU A 47 -1.10 -3.36 -5.45
C LEU A 47 -1.74 -3.21 -6.84
N HIS A 48 -1.61 -2.01 -7.39
CA HIS A 48 -1.98 -1.70 -8.77
C HIS A 48 -0.98 -2.36 -9.73
N PRO A 49 -1.42 -3.07 -10.79
CA PRO A 49 -0.54 -3.78 -11.71
C PRO A 49 0.44 -2.86 -12.42
N ASP A 50 -0.01 -1.67 -12.82
CA ASP A 50 0.82 -0.72 -13.59
C ASP A 50 1.81 0.09 -12.73
N HIS A 51 1.73 0.02 -11.40
CA HIS A 51 2.61 0.78 -10.50
C HIS A 51 3.59 -0.12 -9.73
N SER A 52 3.60 -1.42 -10.02
CA SER A 52 4.55 -2.37 -9.45
C SER A 52 5.96 -2.11 -10.01
N GLY A 53 6.79 -1.42 -9.23
CA GLY A 53 8.24 -1.33 -9.49
C GLY A 53 8.73 -0.08 -10.24
N ILE A 54 7.88 0.93 -10.45
CA ILE A 54 8.30 2.24 -10.99
C ILE A 54 7.85 3.33 -10.01
N GLY A 55 8.63 3.58 -8.97
CA GLY A 55 8.27 4.62 -7.99
C GLY A 55 9.12 4.65 -6.72
N PRO A 56 8.92 5.67 -5.87
CA PRO A 56 9.66 5.88 -4.63
C PRO A 56 9.56 4.68 -3.68
N VAL A 57 10.38 4.69 -2.63
CA VAL A 57 10.47 3.67 -1.57
C VAL A 57 9.09 3.23 -1.01
N TRP A 58 8.10 4.13 -1.09
CA TRP A 58 6.71 3.91 -0.69
C TRP A 58 5.82 3.62 -1.90
N GLN A 59 5.13 2.48 -1.89
CA GLN A 59 4.14 2.12 -2.90
C GLN A 59 2.72 2.14 -2.34
N GLN A 60 1.79 2.62 -3.16
CA GLN A 60 0.38 2.67 -2.80
C GLN A 60 -0.22 1.25 -2.87
N ALA A 61 -0.88 0.84 -1.80
CA ALA A 61 -1.51 -0.46 -1.66
C ALA A 61 -2.88 -0.34 -0.97
N ARG A 62 -3.75 -1.30 -1.25
CA ARG A 62 -4.99 -1.52 -0.50
C ARG A 62 -4.73 -2.56 0.58
N LEU A 63 -5.16 -2.25 1.80
CA LEU A 63 -5.19 -3.19 2.92
C LEU A 63 -6.43 -4.09 2.84
N VAL A 64 -6.54 -5.05 3.77
CA VAL A 64 -7.67 -6.00 3.88
C VAL A 64 -9.02 -5.29 4.07
N ASP A 65 -9.04 -4.19 4.83
CA ASP A 65 -10.23 -3.35 5.05
C ASP A 65 -10.56 -2.46 3.83
N LYS A 66 -9.84 -2.64 2.73
CA LYS A 66 -9.90 -1.82 1.51
C LYS A 66 -9.44 -0.38 1.73
N THR A 67 -8.76 -0.04 2.82
CA THR A 67 -8.19 1.29 3.00
C THR A 67 -6.96 1.46 2.10
N LEU A 68 -6.81 2.65 1.52
CA LEU A 68 -5.66 2.99 0.69
C LEU A 68 -4.55 3.58 1.54
N ARG A 69 -3.36 2.97 1.50
CA ARG A 69 -2.17 3.35 2.27
C ARG A 69 -0.90 3.18 1.45
N PHE A 70 0.20 3.68 1.97
CA PHE A 70 1.52 3.49 1.40
C PHE A 70 2.31 2.51 2.25
N VAL A 71 3.01 1.59 1.58
CA VAL A 71 3.79 0.52 2.20
C VAL A 71 5.19 0.44 1.60
N HIS A 72 6.13 -0.13 2.33
CA HIS A 72 7.42 -0.53 1.80
C HIS A 72 7.31 -1.88 1.08
N LEU A 73 7.26 -1.88 -0.26
CA LEU A 73 7.06 -3.13 -1.02
C LEU A 73 8.13 -4.20 -0.75
N HIS A 74 9.34 -3.79 -0.34
CA HIS A 74 10.43 -4.71 0.02
C HIS A 74 10.05 -5.71 1.13
N ASP A 75 9.13 -5.33 2.02
CA ASP A 75 8.68 -6.20 3.12
C ASP A 75 7.61 -7.21 2.68
N PHE A 76 7.27 -7.23 1.39
CA PHE A 76 6.21 -8.06 0.85
C PHE A 76 6.70 -8.95 -0.28
N LYS A 77 6.05 -10.11 -0.40
CA LYS A 77 6.24 -11.04 -1.52
C LYS A 77 4.96 -11.17 -2.32
N LYS A 78 5.08 -11.06 -3.65
CA LYS A 78 3.97 -11.30 -4.58
C LYS A 78 3.41 -12.71 -4.37
N ILE A 79 2.09 -12.81 -4.24
CA ILE A 79 1.37 -14.08 -4.19
C ILE A 79 1.06 -14.44 -5.65
N ALA A 80 1.42 -15.67 -6.05
CA ALA A 80 1.14 -16.21 -7.38
C ALA A 80 -0.32 -16.66 -7.48
#